data_AF-A0A924D6Z5-F1
#
_entry.id   AF-A0A924D6Z5-F1
#
_cell.length_a   1.000
_cell.length_b   1.000
_cell.length_c   1.000
_cell.angle_alpha   90.00
_cell.angle_beta   90.00
_cell.angle_gamma   90.00
#
_symmetry.space_group_name_H-M   'P 1'
#
loop_
_entity.id
_entity.type
_entity.pdbx_description
1 polymer ?
#
loop_
_entity_poly.entity_id
_entity_poly.type
_entity_poly.pdbx_seq_one_letter_code
_entity_poly.pdbx_strand_id
1 'polypeptide(L)'
;MKTLQYIKIMLFVVTTINCNAQTSVVDIAQRFGETATGVYYKDLNNLLNPFEGTYLYTSGNTSFKITLVKVVQQYNGRYYEDLLIGEYEYIENGVLKVNTLPELTTVYNDQRSHNIDGNSIIYNNDRAWKCPLCATGEKRLETSIRDASTDSYALLFMRKVMAGSQEALSIKISQVTMTSYQVGTTPPPAFSLPFGEYTLIKQ
;
A
#
# COMPACT_ATOMS: atom_id res chain seq x y z
N MET A 1 36.50 66.06 18.07
CA MET A 1 35.47 65.24 17.38
C MET A 1 36.10 64.60 16.14
N LYS A 2 36.28 63.27 16.13
CA LYS A 2 36.52 62.38 14.95
C LYS A 2 37.11 61.01 15.33
N THR A 3 37.18 60.67 16.61
CA THR A 3 37.62 59.35 17.11
C THR A 3 36.46 58.37 17.36
N LEU A 4 35.29 58.57 16.73
CA LEU A 4 34.10 57.76 16.98
C LEU A 4 33.33 57.38 15.71
N GLN A 5 34.01 57.17 14.58
CA GLN A 5 33.32 56.95 13.30
C GLN A 5 33.78 55.74 12.47
N TYR A 6 34.57 54.83 13.07
CA TYR A 6 34.94 53.56 12.42
C TYR A 6 34.66 52.31 13.28
N ILE A 7 33.84 52.43 14.34
CA ILE A 7 33.45 51.31 15.24
C ILE A 7 32.02 50.81 14.97
N LYS A 8 31.40 51.16 13.82
CA LYS A 8 30.03 50.69 13.49
C LYS A 8 29.88 50.13 12.07
N ILE A 9 30.82 49.28 11.64
CA ILE A 9 30.55 48.36 10.52
C ILE A 9 31.01 46.96 10.93
N MET A 10 30.50 46.48 12.06
CA MET A 10 30.29 45.05 12.29
C MET A 10 28.78 44.83 12.15
N LEU A 11 28.23 45.17 10.97
CA LEU A 11 26.87 44.78 10.65
C LEU A 11 26.96 43.30 10.30
N PHE A 12 26.77 42.52 11.35
CA PHE A 12 26.50 41.10 11.38
C PHE A 12 25.32 40.81 10.44
N VAL A 13 25.59 40.70 9.14
CA VAL A 13 24.66 40.12 8.17
C VAL A 13 24.80 38.61 8.30
N VAL A 14 24.35 38.07 9.44
CA VAL A 14 23.86 36.69 9.48
C VAL A 14 22.47 36.76 8.90
N THR A 15 22.40 36.88 7.58
CA THR A 15 21.21 36.48 6.83
C THR A 15 21.03 35.02 7.13
N THR A 16 20.01 34.77 7.93
CA THR A 16 19.47 33.48 8.29
C THR A 16 19.50 32.55 7.08
N ILE A 17 20.33 31.52 7.18
CA ILE A 17 20.34 30.40 6.26
C ILE A 17 19.02 29.65 6.53
N ASN A 18 17.92 30.16 5.99
CA ASN A 18 16.67 29.43 5.94
C ASN A 18 16.80 28.38 4.83
N CYS A 19 17.64 27.38 5.06
CA CYS A 19 17.60 26.14 4.29
C CYS A 19 16.36 25.36 4.75
N ASN A 20 15.18 25.83 4.35
CA ASN A 20 13.99 24.99 4.33
C ASN A 20 14.14 24.13 3.08
N ALA A 21 14.72 22.94 3.22
CA ALA A 21 14.59 21.93 2.20
C ALA A 21 13.09 21.59 2.11
N GLN A 22 12.36 22.25 1.21
CA GLN A 22 10.97 21.90 0.94
C GLN A 22 10.97 20.49 0.36
N THR A 23 10.34 19.56 1.08
CA THR A 23 10.03 18.23 0.55
C THR A 23 9.17 18.40 -0.69
N SER A 24 9.69 18.00 -1.84
CA SER A 24 8.91 17.97 -3.08
C SER A 24 7.72 17.04 -2.91
N VAL A 25 6.54 17.47 -3.35
CA VAL A 25 5.31 16.67 -3.34
C VAL A 25 5.02 16.19 -4.75
N VAL A 26 4.84 14.89 -4.92
CA VAL A 26 4.58 14.24 -6.21
C VAL A 26 3.34 13.37 -6.08
N ASP A 27 2.46 13.37 -7.08
CA ASP A 27 1.29 12.48 -7.09
C ASP A 27 1.72 11.01 -7.22
N ILE A 28 1.15 10.11 -6.41
CA ILE A 28 1.35 8.66 -6.56
C ILE A 28 0.98 8.16 -7.96
N ALA A 29 -0.02 8.79 -8.63
CA ALA A 29 -0.43 8.41 -9.97
C ALA A 29 0.58 8.83 -11.07
N GLN A 30 1.51 9.71 -10.74
CA GLN A 30 2.56 10.23 -11.63
C GLN A 30 3.95 9.72 -11.24
N ARG A 31 4.02 8.75 -10.32
CA ARG A 31 5.27 8.14 -9.89
C ARG A 31 5.79 7.23 -11.01
N PHE A 32 6.73 7.75 -11.80
CA PHE A 32 7.42 7.01 -12.85
C PHE A 32 8.92 6.96 -12.58
N GLY A 33 9.55 5.80 -12.79
CA GLY A 33 11.00 5.65 -12.68
C GLY A 33 11.51 5.56 -11.23
N GLU A 34 12.77 5.97 -11.04
CA GLU A 34 13.45 5.89 -9.74
C GLU A 34 12.84 6.85 -8.72
N THR A 35 12.71 6.40 -7.48
CA THR A 35 12.23 7.25 -6.39
C THR A 35 13.31 8.16 -5.85
N ALA A 36 12.97 9.43 -5.68
CA ALA A 36 13.86 10.41 -5.08
C ALA A 36 13.74 10.35 -3.54
N THR A 37 14.89 10.41 -2.87
CA THR A 37 14.97 10.43 -1.40
C THR A 37 14.39 11.73 -0.84
N GLY A 38 13.64 11.63 0.27
CA GLY A 38 13.07 12.77 0.97
C GLY A 38 11.86 13.44 0.29
N VAL A 39 11.39 12.90 -0.84
CA VAL A 39 10.15 13.33 -1.54
C VAL A 39 8.92 12.82 -0.79
N TYR A 40 7.78 13.49 -0.96
CA TYR A 40 6.49 13.01 -0.50
C TYR A 40 5.62 12.60 -1.69
N TYR A 41 5.41 11.30 -1.85
CA TYR A 41 4.48 10.73 -2.82
C TYR A 41 3.07 10.72 -2.24
N LYS A 42 2.30 11.76 -2.55
CA LYS A 42 0.99 12.03 -1.98
C LYS A 42 -0.12 11.54 -2.91
N ASP A 43 -1.20 11.01 -2.34
CA ASP A 43 -2.42 10.71 -3.07
C ASP A 43 -3.24 12.00 -3.28
N LEU A 44 -2.84 12.80 -4.27
CA LEU A 44 -3.45 14.11 -4.54
C LEU A 44 -4.90 14.01 -5.01
N ASN A 45 -5.28 12.88 -5.59
CA ASN A 45 -6.58 12.66 -6.23
C ASN A 45 -7.49 11.72 -5.42
N ASN A 46 -7.13 11.40 -4.17
CA ASN A 46 -7.87 10.49 -3.29
C ASN A 46 -8.18 9.14 -3.97
N LEU A 47 -7.22 8.60 -4.72
CA LEU A 47 -7.35 7.33 -5.43
C LEU A 47 -7.34 6.12 -4.48
N LEU A 48 -6.78 6.26 -3.27
CA LEU A 48 -6.73 5.19 -2.28
C LEU A 48 -7.99 5.13 -1.41
N ASN A 49 -8.62 6.27 -1.10
CA ASN A 49 -9.78 6.36 -0.20
C ASN A 49 -10.95 5.42 -0.59
N PRO A 50 -11.28 5.23 -1.89
CA PRO A 50 -12.38 4.36 -2.27
C PRO A 50 -12.23 2.90 -1.83
N PHE A 51 -11.00 2.44 -1.59
CA PHE A 51 -10.67 1.07 -1.19
C PHE A 51 -10.72 0.86 0.32
N GLU A 52 -10.88 1.92 1.12
CA GLU A 52 -10.98 1.79 2.57
C GLU A 52 -12.29 1.07 2.98
N GLY A 53 -12.16 0.17 3.95
CA GLY A 53 -13.30 -0.57 4.51
C GLY A 53 -12.97 -2.00 4.90
N THR A 54 -13.99 -2.69 5.40
CA THR A 54 -13.95 -4.13 5.65
C THR A 54 -14.78 -4.86 4.61
N TYR A 55 -14.23 -5.92 4.04
CA TYR A 55 -14.81 -6.67 2.95
C TYR A 55 -14.79 -8.15 3.28
N LEU A 56 -15.85 -8.88 2.93
CA LEU A 56 -16.00 -10.30 3.22
C LEU A 56 -16.40 -11.09 1.99
N TYR A 57 -15.63 -12.12 1.67
CA TYR A 57 -16.04 -13.20 0.77
C TYR A 57 -16.50 -14.39 1.60
N THR A 58 -17.58 -15.06 1.16
CA THR A 58 -18.09 -16.30 1.76
C THR A 58 -18.49 -17.28 0.66
N SER A 59 -18.10 -18.54 0.82
CA SER A 59 -18.57 -19.65 -0.01
C SER A 59 -18.67 -20.91 0.86
N GLY A 60 -19.91 -21.31 1.18
CA GLY A 60 -20.16 -22.36 2.17
C GLY A 60 -19.53 -22.02 3.52
N ASN A 61 -18.66 -22.89 4.03
CA ASN A 61 -17.95 -22.72 5.30
C ASN A 61 -16.59 -22.03 5.15
N THR A 62 -16.25 -21.54 3.96
CA THR A 62 -14.99 -20.81 3.70
C THR A 62 -15.28 -19.31 3.65
N SER A 63 -14.47 -18.51 4.33
CA SER A 63 -14.56 -17.06 4.29
C SER A 63 -13.18 -16.39 4.23
N PHE A 64 -13.12 -15.25 3.57
CA PHE A 64 -11.94 -14.41 3.50
C PHE A 64 -12.34 -12.96 3.75
N LYS A 65 -11.88 -12.42 4.88
CA LYS A 65 -12.17 -11.06 5.33
C LYS A 65 -10.92 -10.22 5.17
N ILE A 66 -11.05 -9.03 4.63
CA ILE A 66 -9.97 -8.05 4.50
C ILE A 66 -10.44 -6.73 5.10
N THR A 67 -9.59 -6.07 5.88
CA THR A 67 -9.79 -4.67 6.30
C THR A 67 -8.65 -3.80 5.79
N LEU A 68 -9.01 -2.72 5.10
CA LEU A 68 -8.08 -1.78 4.45
C LEU A 68 -8.25 -0.38 5.05
N VAL A 69 -7.13 0.29 5.34
CA VAL A 69 -7.10 1.68 5.82
C VAL A 69 -6.01 2.46 5.09
N LYS A 70 -6.26 3.75 4.86
CA LYS A 70 -5.25 4.66 4.30
C LYS A 70 -4.39 5.25 5.42
N VAL A 71 -3.08 5.14 5.26
CA VAL A 71 -2.10 5.88 6.07
C VAL A 71 -1.55 7.02 5.25
N VAL A 72 -1.46 8.20 5.86
CA VAL A 72 -0.96 9.41 5.20
C VAL A 72 0.46 9.73 5.64
N GLN A 73 1.29 10.18 4.71
CA GLN A 73 2.64 10.68 4.98
C GLN A 73 3.54 9.73 5.82
N GLN A 74 3.44 8.43 5.59
CA GLN A 74 4.28 7.43 6.25
C GLN A 74 5.73 7.50 5.72
N TYR A 75 6.74 7.30 6.57
CA TYR A 75 8.15 7.32 6.16
C TYR A 75 8.73 5.91 6.11
N ASN A 76 9.16 5.47 4.93
CA ASN A 76 9.70 4.11 4.71
C ASN A 76 11.23 4.01 4.82
N GLY A 77 11.89 4.96 5.49
CA GLY A 77 13.36 5.02 5.55
C GLY A 77 14.02 5.69 4.35
N ARG A 78 13.28 6.04 3.28
CA ARG A 78 13.82 6.77 2.12
C ARG A 78 12.99 8.00 1.74
N TYR A 79 11.67 7.88 1.70
CA TYR A 79 10.76 8.95 1.31
C TYR A 79 9.43 8.85 2.08
N TYR A 80 8.60 9.89 1.99
CA TYR A 80 7.26 9.89 2.55
C TYR A 80 6.24 9.43 1.51
N GLU A 81 5.19 8.73 1.92
CA GLU A 81 4.11 8.35 1.01
C GLU A 81 2.75 8.23 1.69
N ASP A 82 1.69 8.46 0.92
CA ASP A 82 0.36 7.94 1.26
C ASP A 82 0.30 6.48 0.81
N LEU A 83 -0.17 5.60 1.71
CA LEU A 83 -0.13 4.15 1.56
C LEU A 83 -1.49 3.57 1.93
N LEU A 84 -1.96 2.57 1.19
CA LEU A 84 -3.03 1.71 1.67
C LEU A 84 -2.39 0.52 2.39
N ILE A 85 -2.82 0.27 3.63
CA ILE A 85 -2.42 -0.90 4.41
C ILE A 85 -3.64 -1.75 4.72
N GLY A 86 -3.43 -2.99 5.13
CA GLY A 86 -4.51 -3.81 5.61
C GLY A 86 -4.09 -5.14 6.20
N GLU A 87 -5.10 -5.81 6.71
CA GLU A 87 -4.99 -7.09 7.39
C GLU A 87 -6.17 -7.99 7.00
N TYR A 88 -6.07 -9.29 7.29
CA TYR A 88 -7.05 -10.25 6.83
C TYR A 88 -7.30 -11.40 7.82
N GLU A 89 -8.43 -12.08 7.63
CA GLU A 89 -8.78 -13.34 8.30
C GLU A 89 -9.21 -14.34 7.23
N TYR A 90 -8.67 -15.55 7.31
CA TYR A 90 -9.02 -16.64 6.40
C TYR A 90 -9.49 -17.87 7.18
N ILE A 91 -10.71 -18.30 6.87
CA ILE A 91 -11.33 -19.53 7.36
C ILE A 91 -11.55 -20.44 6.17
N GLU A 92 -11.05 -21.66 6.23
CA GLU A 92 -11.21 -22.66 5.18
C GLU A 92 -11.97 -23.87 5.74
N ASN A 93 -13.10 -24.21 5.13
CA ASN A 93 -13.94 -25.34 5.56
C ASN A 93 -14.32 -25.28 7.06
N GLY A 94 -14.56 -24.09 7.59
CA GLY A 94 -14.92 -23.87 9.00
C GLY A 94 -13.73 -23.87 9.98
N VAL A 95 -12.50 -24.01 9.50
CA VAL A 95 -11.29 -23.99 10.32
C VAL A 95 -10.56 -22.66 10.11
N LEU A 96 -10.27 -21.95 11.20
CA LEU A 96 -9.44 -20.74 11.16
C LEU A 96 -8.03 -21.12 10.70
N LYS A 97 -7.58 -20.54 9.57
CA LYS A 97 -6.24 -20.76 9.04
C LYS A 97 -5.29 -19.66 9.51
N VAL A 98 -5.76 -18.41 9.52
CA VAL A 98 -4.96 -17.23 9.88
C VAL A 98 -5.86 -16.05 10.21
N ASN A 99 -5.45 -15.22 11.17
CA ASN A 99 -6.11 -13.96 11.52
C ASN A 99 -5.04 -12.92 11.87
N THR A 100 -4.84 -11.95 10.98
CA THR A 100 -3.92 -10.81 11.19
C THR A 100 -4.66 -9.51 11.51
N LEU A 101 -6.00 -9.51 11.55
CA LEU A 101 -6.82 -8.31 11.83
C LEU A 101 -6.41 -7.55 13.10
N PRO A 102 -5.97 -8.19 14.20
CA PRO A 102 -5.47 -7.46 15.38
C PRO A 102 -4.26 -6.56 15.08
N GLU A 103 -3.46 -6.89 14.06
CA GLU A 103 -2.26 -6.14 13.69
C GLU A 103 -2.57 -4.81 13.02
N LEU A 104 -3.82 -4.57 12.58
CA LEU A 104 -4.22 -3.37 11.84
C LEU A 104 -3.98 -2.06 12.62
N THR A 105 -3.99 -2.13 13.95
CA THR A 105 -3.75 -0.96 14.83
C THR A 105 -2.28 -0.80 15.21
N THR A 106 -1.40 -1.70 14.77
CA THR A 106 0.03 -1.67 15.07
C THR A 106 0.70 -0.56 14.26
N VAL A 107 1.43 0.33 14.94
CA VAL A 107 2.20 1.38 14.28
C VAL A 107 3.65 0.92 14.11
N TYR A 108 3.97 0.36 12.95
CA TYR A 108 5.34 0.04 12.55
C TYR A 108 6.16 1.28 12.17
N ASN A 109 7.49 1.17 12.24
CA ASN A 109 8.41 2.22 11.75
C ASN A 109 8.25 2.46 10.26
N ASP A 110 8.10 1.39 9.47
CA ASP A 110 7.66 1.43 8.08
C ASP A 110 6.32 0.69 8.00
N GLN A 111 5.28 1.42 7.60
CA GLN A 111 3.92 0.90 7.51
C GLN A 111 3.75 -0.13 6.38
N ARG A 112 4.76 -0.31 5.51
CA ARG A 112 4.82 -1.44 4.58
C ARG A 112 5.03 -2.80 5.25
N SER A 113 5.15 -2.83 6.58
CA SER A 113 5.26 -4.06 7.37
C SER A 113 3.90 -4.75 7.64
N HIS A 114 2.78 -4.11 7.29
CA HIS A 114 1.45 -4.74 7.33
C HIS A 114 1.32 -5.88 6.31
N ASN A 115 0.42 -6.83 6.56
CA ASN A 115 0.32 -8.01 5.68
C ASN A 115 -0.33 -7.69 4.33
N ILE A 116 -0.98 -6.54 4.18
CA ILE A 116 -1.35 -5.95 2.89
C ILE A 116 -0.79 -4.53 2.87
N ASP A 117 -0.04 -4.17 1.83
CA ASP A 117 0.50 -2.82 1.66
C ASP A 117 0.65 -2.42 0.19
N GLY A 118 0.37 -1.16 -0.14
CA GLY A 118 0.71 -0.60 -1.43
C GLY A 118 -0.08 0.63 -1.84
N ASN A 119 0.37 1.25 -2.94
CA ASN A 119 -0.22 2.46 -3.50
C ASN A 119 -0.05 2.52 -5.03
N SER A 120 0.18 1.37 -5.69
CA SER A 120 0.46 1.31 -7.12
C SER A 120 -0.83 1.40 -7.93
N ILE A 121 -1.00 2.51 -8.66
CA ILE A 121 -2.18 2.73 -9.49
C ILE A 121 -2.00 2.04 -10.85
N ILE A 122 -2.90 1.11 -11.16
CA ILE A 122 -2.87 0.36 -12.43
C ILE A 122 -4.07 0.73 -13.32
N TYR A 123 -3.88 0.56 -14.63
CA TYR A 123 -4.83 0.95 -15.69
C TYR A 123 -5.44 -0.29 -16.36
N ASN A 124 -6.51 -0.14 -17.14
CA ASN A 124 -7.27 -1.26 -17.74
C ASN A 124 -6.43 -2.27 -18.54
N ASN A 125 -5.36 -1.81 -19.19
CA ASN A 125 -4.48 -2.63 -20.03
C ASN A 125 -3.26 -3.20 -19.28
N ASP A 126 -3.27 -3.15 -17.95
CA ASP A 126 -2.21 -3.75 -17.15
C ASP A 126 -2.00 -5.24 -17.51
N ARG A 127 -0.75 -5.65 -17.69
CA ARG A 127 -0.40 -7.00 -18.16
C ARG A 127 -0.79 -8.08 -17.15
N ALA A 128 -0.72 -7.79 -15.86
CA ALA A 128 -0.97 -8.75 -14.78
C ALA A 128 -2.47 -9.02 -14.57
N TRP A 129 -3.29 -8.01 -14.84
CA TRP A 129 -4.75 -8.14 -14.76
C TRP A 129 -5.42 -7.21 -15.76
N LYS A 130 -5.72 -7.70 -16.96
CA LYS A 130 -6.47 -6.91 -17.96
C LYS A 130 -7.93 -6.83 -17.56
N CYS A 131 -8.53 -5.65 -17.69
CA CYS A 131 -9.95 -5.45 -17.50
C CYS A 131 -10.57 -4.79 -18.74
N PRO A 132 -10.90 -5.57 -19.78
CA PRO A 132 -11.43 -5.03 -21.04
C PRO A 132 -12.84 -4.44 -20.89
N LEU A 133 -13.58 -4.84 -19.85
CA LEU A 133 -14.92 -4.34 -19.53
C LEU A 133 -14.91 -3.16 -18.54
N CYS A 134 -13.73 -2.75 -18.06
CA CYS A 134 -13.62 -1.58 -17.19
C CYS A 134 -13.92 -0.30 -17.97
N ALA A 135 -14.55 0.67 -17.31
CA ALA A 135 -14.81 1.96 -17.93
C ALA A 135 -13.48 2.64 -18.31
N THR A 136 -13.48 3.44 -19.38
CA THR A 136 -12.29 4.21 -19.76
C THR A 136 -11.85 5.10 -18.60
N GLY A 137 -10.59 4.96 -18.17
CA GLY A 137 -10.04 5.73 -17.07
C GLY A 137 -10.34 5.18 -15.68
N GLU A 138 -11.01 4.03 -15.57
CA GLU A 138 -11.20 3.34 -14.30
C GLU A 138 -9.83 3.03 -13.65
N LYS A 139 -9.65 3.48 -12.42
CA LYS A 139 -8.42 3.27 -11.65
C LYS A 139 -8.57 2.02 -10.80
N ARG A 140 -7.52 1.21 -10.79
CA ARG A 140 -7.40 0.02 -9.96
C ARG A 140 -6.13 0.12 -9.15
N LEU A 141 -6.03 -0.72 -8.13
CA LEU A 141 -4.92 -0.69 -7.20
C LEU A 141 -4.20 -2.04 -7.21
N GLU A 142 -2.88 -1.99 -7.25
CA GLU A 142 -1.99 -3.12 -6.98
C GLU A 142 -1.30 -2.88 -5.63
N THR A 143 -1.37 -3.89 -4.78
CA THR A 143 -0.67 -3.98 -3.49
C THR A 143 0.04 -5.32 -3.38
N SER A 144 0.86 -5.46 -2.35
CA SER A 144 1.35 -6.76 -1.91
C SER A 144 0.33 -7.41 -0.96
N ILE A 145 0.37 -8.73 -0.86
CA ILE A 145 -0.20 -9.48 0.25
C ILE A 145 0.82 -10.51 0.73
N ARG A 146 1.15 -10.48 2.02
CA ARG A 146 2.00 -11.44 2.70
C ARG A 146 1.12 -12.51 3.34
N ASP A 147 1.42 -13.77 3.06
CA ASP A 147 0.87 -14.91 3.79
C ASP A 147 1.63 -15.07 5.11
N ALA A 148 1.06 -14.55 6.19
CA ALA A 148 1.62 -14.65 7.54
C ALA A 148 1.90 -16.10 8.01
N SER A 149 1.25 -17.11 7.42
CA SER A 149 1.45 -18.51 7.79
C SER A 149 2.71 -19.11 7.17
N THR A 150 3.14 -18.58 6.02
CA THR A 150 4.21 -19.17 5.19
C THR A 150 5.34 -18.19 4.87
N ASP A 151 5.18 -16.93 5.27
CA ASP A 151 6.06 -15.80 4.95
C ASP A 151 6.27 -15.60 3.45
N SER A 152 5.32 -16.06 2.63
CA SER A 152 5.33 -15.91 1.19
C SER A 152 4.53 -14.69 0.76
N TYR A 153 4.91 -14.05 -0.34
CA TYR A 153 4.24 -12.84 -0.84
C TYR A 153 3.55 -13.11 -2.17
N ALA A 154 2.43 -12.45 -2.41
CA ALA A 154 1.75 -12.41 -3.71
C ALA A 154 1.35 -10.97 -4.06
N LEU A 155 0.98 -10.75 -5.32
CA LEU A 155 0.35 -9.51 -5.74
C LEU A 155 -1.16 -9.59 -5.48
N LEU A 156 -1.69 -8.55 -4.86
CA LEU A 156 -3.11 -8.32 -4.64
C LEU A 156 -3.56 -7.18 -5.53
N PHE A 157 -4.40 -7.50 -6.51
CA PHE A 157 -5.04 -6.52 -7.36
C PHE A 157 -6.45 -6.24 -6.85
N MET A 158 -6.87 -4.98 -6.91
CA MET A 158 -8.14 -4.52 -6.36
C MET A 158 -8.88 -3.62 -7.34
N ARG A 159 -10.18 -3.83 -7.42
CA ARG A 159 -11.13 -3.06 -8.21
C ARG A 159 -12.43 -2.87 -7.43
N LYS A 160 -12.88 -1.62 -7.33
CA LYS A 160 -14.21 -1.30 -6.79
C LYS A 160 -15.29 -1.78 -7.76
N VAL A 161 -16.26 -2.52 -7.23
CA VAL A 161 -17.41 -3.01 -8.00
C VAL A 161 -18.70 -2.88 -7.19
N MET A 162 -19.83 -3.07 -7.84
CA MET A 162 -21.14 -3.18 -7.18
C MET A 162 -21.64 -4.62 -7.32
N ALA A 163 -22.02 -5.24 -6.20
CA ALA A 163 -22.72 -6.52 -6.17
C ALA A 163 -24.21 -6.24 -5.95
N GLY A 164 -24.94 -6.01 -7.06
CA GLY A 164 -26.28 -5.45 -6.99
C GLY A 164 -26.23 -3.99 -6.53
N SER A 165 -26.86 -3.67 -5.40
CA SER A 165 -26.85 -2.33 -4.79
C SER A 165 -25.78 -2.15 -3.71
N GLN A 166 -25.03 -3.21 -3.35
CA GLN A 166 -24.03 -3.17 -2.28
C GLN A 166 -22.64 -2.92 -2.86
N GLU A 167 -21.87 -2.04 -2.20
CA GLU A 167 -20.45 -1.85 -2.53
C GLU A 167 -19.69 -3.17 -2.32
N ALA A 168 -18.79 -3.47 -3.23
CA ALA A 168 -17.95 -4.65 -3.17
C ALA A 168 -16.54 -4.36 -3.69
N LEU A 169 -15.63 -5.25 -3.34
CA LEU A 169 -14.24 -5.24 -3.78
C LEU A 169 -13.98 -6.51 -4.57
N SER A 170 -13.74 -6.36 -5.87
CA SER A 170 -13.21 -7.42 -6.70
C SER A 170 -11.70 -7.46 -6.50
N ILE A 171 -11.20 -8.59 -6.03
CA ILE A 171 -9.77 -8.83 -5.82
C ILE A 171 -9.26 -9.93 -6.72
N LYS A 172 -7.96 -9.87 -7.02
CA LYS A 172 -7.20 -10.98 -7.59
C LYS A 172 -5.92 -11.17 -6.81
N ILE A 173 -5.72 -12.35 -6.23
CA ILE A 173 -4.43 -12.75 -5.66
C ILE A 173 -3.71 -13.58 -6.71
N SER A 174 -2.54 -13.12 -7.15
CA SER A 174 -1.75 -13.80 -8.18
C SER A 174 -0.25 -13.53 -8.04
N GLN A 175 0.56 -14.18 -8.89
CA GLN A 175 2.02 -13.97 -8.92
C GLN A 175 2.67 -14.16 -7.54
N VAL A 176 2.53 -15.36 -6.97
CA VAL A 176 3.26 -15.73 -5.74
C VAL A 176 4.76 -15.60 -6.01
N THR A 177 5.43 -14.85 -5.16
CA THR A 177 6.87 -14.65 -5.19
C THR A 177 7.55 -15.99 -5.01
N MET A 178 8.33 -16.40 -6.00
CA MET A 178 9.09 -17.65 -5.93
C MET A 178 10.25 -17.48 -4.95
N THR A 179 10.22 -18.20 -3.84
CA THR A 179 11.38 -18.34 -2.96
C THR A 179 12.33 -19.40 -3.53
N SER A 180 13.55 -18.98 -3.87
CA SER A 180 14.63 -19.90 -4.20
C SER A 180 15.10 -20.59 -2.91
N TYR A 181 15.21 -21.92 -2.93
CA TYR A 181 15.78 -22.70 -1.84
C TYR A 181 16.96 -23.53 -2.32
N GLN A 182 17.86 -23.89 -1.41
CA GLN A 182 19.03 -24.69 -1.76
C GLN A 182 18.62 -26.14 -1.99
N VAL A 183 19.13 -26.75 -3.07
CA VAL A 183 18.87 -28.16 -3.36
C VAL A 183 19.39 -29.00 -2.19
N GLY A 184 18.51 -29.78 -1.57
CA GLY A 184 18.81 -30.59 -0.39
C GLY A 184 18.33 -30.00 0.95
N THR A 185 17.74 -28.80 0.96
CA THR A 185 17.02 -28.27 2.14
C THR A 185 15.52 -28.49 2.02
N THR A 186 14.81 -28.45 3.16
CA THR A 186 13.35 -28.45 3.17
C THR A 186 12.83 -27.27 2.35
N PRO A 187 11.96 -27.49 1.35
CA PRO A 187 11.34 -26.40 0.60
C PRO A 187 10.53 -25.48 1.52
N PRO A 188 10.45 -24.18 1.21
CA PRO A 188 9.57 -23.28 1.93
C PRO A 188 8.11 -23.74 1.81
N PRO A 189 7.27 -23.50 2.83
CA PRO A 189 5.84 -23.80 2.74
C PRO A 189 5.20 -23.10 1.54
N ALA A 190 4.27 -23.80 0.86
CA ALA A 190 3.54 -23.23 -0.26
C ALA A 190 2.53 -22.19 0.23
N PHE A 191 2.37 -21.11 -0.53
CA PHE A 191 1.39 -20.05 -0.28
C PHE A 191 -0.01 -20.64 -0.02
N SER A 192 -0.64 -20.19 1.07
CA SER A 192 -1.81 -20.83 1.68
C SER A 192 -3.09 -19.99 1.65
N LEU A 193 -3.00 -18.72 1.23
CA LEU A 193 -4.17 -17.85 1.06
C LEU A 193 -4.94 -18.20 -0.22
N PRO A 194 -6.24 -17.83 -0.31
CA PRO A 194 -7.06 -18.12 -1.49
C PRO A 194 -6.48 -17.47 -2.76
N PHE A 195 -6.01 -18.30 -3.69
CA PHE A 195 -5.41 -17.87 -4.95
C PHE A 195 -6.48 -17.78 -6.05
N GLY A 196 -6.56 -16.65 -6.76
CA GLY A 196 -7.55 -16.43 -7.82
C GLY A 196 -8.30 -15.11 -7.69
N GLU A 197 -9.47 -15.04 -8.32
CA GLU A 197 -10.33 -13.84 -8.35
C GLU A 197 -11.56 -14.05 -7.46
N TYR A 198 -11.86 -13.03 -6.64
CA TYR A 198 -12.96 -13.07 -5.68
C TYR A 198 -13.69 -11.72 -5.64
N THR A 199 -14.98 -11.75 -5.34
CA THR A 199 -15.76 -10.54 -5.06
C THR A 199 -16.15 -10.55 -3.59
N LEU A 200 -15.61 -9.60 -2.83
CA LEU A 200 -15.86 -9.45 -1.41
C LEU A 200 -16.89 -8.33 -1.20
N ILE A 201 -17.88 -8.60 -0.37
CA ILE A 201 -18.96 -7.66 -0.07
C ILE A 201 -18.53 -6.73 1.06
N LYS A 202 -18.71 -5.41 0.88
CA LYS A 202 -18.41 -4.44 1.93
C LYS A 202 -19.35 -4.62 3.11
N GLN A 203 -18.79 -4.70 4.32
CA GLN A 203 -19.51 -4.90 5.58
C GLN A 203 -20.00 -3.57 6.16
#